data_AF-A0A540VSH6-F1
#
_entry.id   AF-A0A540VSH6-F1
#
_cell.length_a   1.000
_cell.length_b   1.000
_cell.length_c   1.000
_cell.angle_alpha   90.00
_cell.angle_beta   90.00
_cell.angle_gamma   90.00
#
_symmetry.space_group_name_H-M   'P 1'
#
loop_
_entity.id
_entity.type
_entity.pdbx_description
1 polymer ?
#
loop_
_entity_poly.entity_id
_entity_poly.type
_entity_poly.pdbx_seq_one_letter_code
_entity_poly.pdbx_strand_id
1 'polypeptide(L)'
;MADRKDHWFGLHERLDTPGLRRELQRLGLEDLAVWRKKLDAEELPAAVSAHLGRALARLMLDLRDRDREAWHEAISAFSGALEESGHPLADLAELLPSLPFRQLMEVREPEAEALGAAGRDRPDIPLSLSALLTGSRQSPSLVSQIEKELGSCDRADWLVSFI
;
A
#
# COMPACT_ATOMS: atom_id res chain seq x y z
N MET A 1 -21.12 16.27 3.12
CA MET A 1 -20.84 14.92 3.64
C MET A 1 -19.77 14.32 2.76
N ALA A 2 -18.53 14.29 3.23
CA ALA A 2 -17.43 13.72 2.46
C ALA A 2 -17.72 12.24 2.20
N ASP A 3 -17.66 11.87 0.93
CA ASP A 3 -17.75 10.52 0.40
C ASP A 3 -16.63 9.67 1.03
N ARG A 4 -16.93 9.11 2.20
CA ARG A 4 -16.04 8.23 2.95
C ARG A 4 -16.09 6.88 2.25
N LYS A 5 -15.47 6.81 1.06
CA LYS A 5 -15.30 5.57 0.30
C LYS A 5 -14.39 4.63 1.08
N ASP A 6 -15.08 3.93 1.97
CA ASP A 6 -14.80 2.71 2.66
C ASP A 6 -13.62 1.88 2.11
N HIS A 7 -12.71 1.55 3.02
CA HIS A 7 -11.99 0.28 2.96
C HIS A 7 -13.01 -0.81 3.28
N TRP A 8 -13.70 -1.33 2.26
CA TRP A 8 -14.71 -2.39 2.40
C TRP A 8 -14.07 -3.63 3.00
N PHE A 9 -14.41 -3.90 4.27
CA PHE A 9 -14.26 -5.21 4.90
C PHE A 9 -15.61 -5.55 5.53
N GLY A 10 -15.91 -6.84 5.59
CA GLY A 10 -17.14 -7.32 6.19
C GLY A 10 -17.18 -6.98 7.68
N LEU A 11 -18.38 -6.73 8.20
CA LEU A 11 -18.59 -6.50 9.64
C LEU A 11 -17.93 -7.58 10.52
N HIS A 12 -17.90 -8.82 10.04
CA HIS A 12 -17.33 -10.00 10.71
C HIS A 12 -15.80 -10.05 10.74
N GLU A 13 -15.11 -9.21 9.97
CA GLU A 13 -13.64 -9.14 9.91
C GLU A 13 -13.08 -8.04 10.81
N ARG A 14 -13.95 -7.31 11.52
CA ARG A 14 -13.54 -6.26 12.45
C ARG A 14 -13.04 -6.89 13.75
N LEU A 15 -11.81 -6.54 14.11
CA LEU A 15 -11.25 -6.88 15.42
C LEU A 15 -11.88 -6.03 16.52
N ASP A 16 -11.93 -6.61 17.71
CA ASP A 16 -12.34 -5.95 18.93
C ASP A 16 -11.36 -4.79 19.24
N THR A 17 -11.83 -3.57 19.03
CA THR A 17 -11.06 -2.35 19.29
C THR A 17 -11.85 -1.38 20.16
N PRO A 18 -11.18 -0.51 20.94
CA PRO A 18 -11.85 0.52 21.71
C PRO A 18 -12.72 1.46 20.84
N GLY A 19 -12.32 1.68 19.58
CA GLY A 19 -13.12 2.45 18.62
C GLY A 19 -14.43 1.75 18.25
N LEU A 20 -14.36 0.45 17.93
CA LEU A 20 -15.55 -0.33 17.59
C LEU A 20 -16.49 -0.51 18.80
N ARG A 21 -15.96 -0.75 20.00
CA ARG A 21 -16.78 -0.85 21.22
C ARG A 21 -17.58 0.43 21.47
N ARG A 22 -16.93 1.60 21.40
CA ARG A 22 -17.62 2.89 21.51
C ARG A 22 -18.68 3.10 20.43
N GLU A 23 -18.41 2.63 19.20
CA GLU A 23 -19.38 2.72 18.11
C GLU A 23 -20.61 1.84 18.36
N LEU A 24 -20.42 0.61 18.83
CA LEU A 24 -21.52 -0.30 19.20
C LEU A 24 -22.33 0.26 20.37
N GLN A 25 -21.66 0.79 21.39
CA GLN A 25 -22.31 1.42 22.54
C GLN A 25 -23.18 2.61 22.11
N ARG A 26 -22.64 3.50 21.26
CA ARG A 26 -23.37 4.65 20.71
C ARG A 26 -24.61 4.23 19.93
N LEU A 27 -24.58 3.06 19.30
CA LEU A 27 -25.71 2.50 18.55
C LEU A 27 -26.65 1.64 19.40
N GLY A 28 -26.35 1.43 20.69
CA GLY A 28 -27.12 0.54 21.57
C GLY A 28 -27.02 -0.95 21.19
N LEU A 29 -25.94 -1.34 20.50
CA LEU A 29 -25.72 -2.70 19.98
C LEU A 29 -24.70 -3.50 20.79
N GLU A 30 -24.16 -2.94 21.88
CA GLU A 30 -23.10 -3.58 22.65
C GLU A 30 -23.50 -4.95 23.22
N ASP A 31 -24.69 -5.05 23.81
CA ASP A 31 -25.22 -6.31 24.36
C ASP A 31 -25.64 -7.31 23.29
N LEU A 32 -25.80 -6.85 22.04
CA LEU A 32 -26.15 -7.69 20.88
C LEU A 32 -24.91 -8.16 20.10
N ALA A 33 -23.73 -7.61 20.41
CA ALA A 33 -22.50 -7.95 19.71
C ALA A 33 -21.98 -9.32 20.14
N VAL A 34 -21.90 -10.25 19.20
CA VAL A 34 -21.34 -11.58 19.42
C VAL A 34 -19.88 -11.60 18.96
N TRP A 35 -18.97 -11.83 19.91
CA TRP A 35 -17.53 -11.89 19.65
C TRP A 35 -17.07 -13.34 19.56
N ARG A 36 -16.18 -13.63 18.60
CA ARG A 36 -15.46 -14.91 18.60
C ARG A 36 -14.59 -14.97 19.86
N LYS A 37 -14.66 -16.08 20.59
CA LYS A 37 -13.92 -16.24 21.86
C LYS A 37 -12.39 -16.16 21.70
N LYS A 38 -11.88 -16.64 20.57
CA LYS A 38 -10.45 -16.68 20.25
C LYS A 38 -10.26 -16.72 18.74
N LEU A 39 -9.29 -15.96 18.22
CA LEU A 39 -8.74 -16.18 16.88
C LEU A 39 -7.66 -17.25 16.94
N ASP A 40 -7.67 -18.16 15.97
CA ASP A 40 -6.66 -19.22 15.92
C ASP A 40 -5.29 -18.64 15.58
N ALA A 41 -4.22 -19.30 16.04
CA ALA A 41 -2.86 -18.79 15.87
C ALA A 41 -2.47 -18.64 14.39
N GLU A 42 -3.06 -19.45 13.52
CA GLU A 42 -2.88 -19.43 12.07
C GLU A 42 -3.58 -18.25 11.40
N GLU A 43 -4.72 -17.80 11.94
CA GLU A 43 -5.51 -16.69 11.42
C GLU A 43 -5.02 -15.33 11.95
N LEU A 44 -4.43 -15.32 13.16
CA LEU A 44 -4.08 -14.11 13.89
C LEU A 44 -3.17 -13.16 13.09
N PRO A 45 -2.07 -13.61 12.45
CA PRO A 45 -1.19 -12.71 11.70
C PRO A 45 -1.92 -12.00 10.56
N ALA A 46 -2.74 -12.74 9.80
CA ALA A 46 -3.49 -12.18 8.68
C ALA A 46 -4.54 -11.17 9.16
N ALA A 47 -5.30 -11.53 10.20
CA ALA A 47 -6.35 -10.67 10.76
C ALA A 47 -5.79 -9.37 11.35
N VAL A 48 -4.71 -9.46 12.13
CA VAL A 48 -4.06 -8.29 12.75
C VAL A 48 -3.40 -7.40 11.69
N SER A 49 -2.66 -7.98 10.74
CA SER A 49 -1.99 -7.21 9.68
C SER A 49 -3.00 -6.45 8.82
N ALA A 50 -4.09 -7.12 8.43
CA ALA A 50 -5.17 -6.48 7.68
C ALA A 50 -5.82 -5.34 8.48
N HIS A 51 -6.05 -5.53 9.80
CA HIS A 51 -6.59 -4.48 10.64
C HIS A 51 -5.66 -3.26 10.76
N LEU A 52 -4.38 -3.49 11.05
CA LEU A 52 -3.40 -2.41 11.21
C LEU A 52 -3.17 -1.65 9.90
N GLY A 53 -3.04 -2.36 8.78
CA GLY A 53 -2.92 -1.73 7.46
C GLY A 53 -4.09 -0.81 7.14
N ARG A 54 -5.32 -1.20 7.49
CA ARG A 54 -6.51 -0.34 7.35
C ARG A 54 -6.50 0.85 8.28
N ALA A 55 -6.15 0.64 9.54
CA ALA A 55 -6.11 1.72 10.51
C ALA A 55 -5.11 2.79 10.06
N LEU A 56 -3.92 2.38 9.61
CA LEU A 56 -2.91 3.26 9.03
C LEU A 56 -3.43 3.96 7.76
N ALA A 57 -3.98 3.22 6.80
CA ALA A 57 -4.51 3.81 5.56
C ALA A 57 -5.57 4.87 5.84
N ARG A 58 -6.46 4.62 6.81
CA ARG A 58 -7.50 5.57 7.22
C ARG A 58 -6.91 6.84 7.86
N LEU A 59 -5.91 6.70 8.73
CA LEU A 59 -5.23 7.85 9.34
C LEU A 59 -4.46 8.66 8.29
N MET A 60 -3.85 7.98 7.32
CA MET A 60 -3.11 8.63 6.23
C MET A 60 -4.03 9.39 5.27
N LEU A 61 -5.29 8.97 5.09
CA LEU A 61 -6.27 9.75 4.32
C LEU A 61 -6.51 11.14 4.91
N ASP A 62 -6.45 11.28 6.23
CA ASP A 62 -6.60 12.59 6.90
C ASP A 62 -5.39 13.52 6.66
N LEU A 63 -4.25 12.95 6.25
CA LEU A 63 -3.04 13.68 5.88
C LEU A 63 -2.98 14.02 4.37
N ARG A 64 -3.86 13.46 3.55
CA ARG A 64 -3.79 13.58 2.07
C ARG A 64 -3.74 15.02 1.58
N ASP A 65 -4.51 15.91 2.20
CA ASP A 65 -4.65 17.30 1.75
C ASP A 65 -3.65 18.24 2.48
N ARG A 66 -2.68 17.67 3.23
CA ARG A 66 -1.59 18.40 3.90
C ARG A 66 -0.38 18.61 2.99
N ASP A 67 0.43 19.61 3.30
CA ASP A 67 1.67 19.86 2.57
C ASP A 67 2.78 18.85 2.91
N ARG A 68 3.89 18.92 2.15
CA ARG A 68 5.03 18.02 2.30
C ARG A 68 5.69 18.13 3.69
N GLU A 69 5.68 19.30 4.31
CA GLU A 69 6.33 19.51 5.61
C GLU A 69 5.56 18.80 6.72
N ALA A 70 4.23 18.88 6.71
CA ALA A 70 3.38 18.12 7.61
C ALA A 70 3.56 16.59 7.45
N TRP A 71 3.75 16.11 6.22
CA TRP A 71 4.09 14.70 5.98
C TRP A 71 5.46 14.31 6.53
N HIS A 72 6.47 15.16 6.35
CA HIS A 72 7.80 14.93 6.93
C HIS A 72 7.73 14.84 8.45
N GLU A 73 7.08 15.82 9.10
CA GLU A 73 6.92 15.85 10.55
C GLU A 73 6.20 14.60 11.07
N ALA A 74 5.08 14.23 10.45
CA ALA A 74 4.29 13.06 10.86
C ALA A 74 5.09 11.75 10.78
N ILE A 75 5.81 11.51 9.67
CA ILE A 75 6.59 10.29 9.49
C ILE A 75 7.83 10.27 10.39
N SER A 76 8.53 11.40 10.55
CA SER A 76 9.67 11.49 11.46
C SER A 76 9.28 11.29 12.92
N ALA A 77 8.18 11.91 13.38
CA ALA A 77 7.68 11.71 14.73
C ALA A 77 7.25 10.25 14.97
N PHE A 78 6.64 9.62 13.96
CA PHE A 78 6.26 8.21 14.06
C PHE A 78 7.48 7.28 14.12
N SER A 79 8.52 7.51 13.30
CA SER A 79 9.77 6.75 13.37
C SER A 79 10.44 6.89 14.73
N GLY A 80 10.58 8.11 15.23
CA GLY A 80 11.19 8.37 16.54
C GLY A 80 10.43 7.67 17.68
N ALA A 81 9.10 7.70 17.64
CA ALA A 81 8.28 7.01 18.65
C ALA A 81 8.44 5.48 18.60
N LEU A 82 8.68 4.89 17.43
CA LEU A 82 8.95 3.45 17.29
C LEU A 82 10.33 3.08 17.83
N GLU A 83 11.35 3.88 17.51
CA GLU A 83 12.73 3.67 17.97
C GLU A 83 12.84 3.78 19.49
N GLU A 84 12.15 4.75 20.10
CA GLU A 84 12.13 4.95 21.55
C GLU A 84 11.34 3.86 22.30
N SER A 85 10.48 3.10 21.62
CA SER A 85 9.55 2.19 22.29
C SER A 85 10.22 0.92 22.83
N GLY A 86 11.41 0.56 22.35
CA GLY A 86 12.13 -0.67 22.75
C GLY A 86 11.34 -1.98 22.54
N HIS A 87 10.34 -1.95 21.66
CA HIS A 87 9.41 -3.07 21.42
C HIS A 87 9.85 -3.85 20.18
N PRO A 88 9.48 -5.14 20.01
CA PRO A 88 9.68 -5.89 18.77
C PRO A 88 9.09 -5.27 17.50
N LEU A 89 8.33 -4.17 17.61
CA LEU A 89 7.80 -3.42 16.47
C LEU A 89 8.67 -2.22 16.11
N ALA A 90 9.77 -1.98 16.85
CA ALA A 90 10.72 -0.90 16.56
C ALA A 90 11.34 -1.06 15.18
N ASP A 91 11.55 -2.30 14.71
CA ASP A 91 12.04 -2.62 13.36
C ASP A 91 11.13 -2.07 12.23
N LEU A 92 9.87 -1.71 12.54
CA LEU A 92 9.00 -1.02 11.59
C LEU A 92 9.59 0.34 11.15
N ALA A 93 10.41 0.99 11.99
CA ALA A 93 11.09 2.23 11.66
C ALA A 93 11.97 2.09 10.39
N GLU A 94 12.61 0.93 10.20
CA GLU A 94 13.42 0.66 9.00
C GLU A 94 12.58 0.52 7.72
N LEU A 95 11.30 0.20 7.86
CA LEU A 95 10.36 0.06 6.75
C LEU A 95 9.64 1.37 6.40
N LEU A 96 9.79 2.40 7.23
CA LEU A 96 9.23 3.72 6.94
C LEU A 96 10.06 4.46 5.87
N PRO A 97 9.42 5.28 5.02
CA PRO A 97 10.15 6.01 4.01
C PRO A 97 11.07 7.06 4.64
N SER A 98 12.35 7.04 4.26
CA SER A 98 13.30 8.05 4.69
C SER A 98 13.05 9.40 4.03
N LEU A 99 13.53 10.46 4.68
CA LEU A 99 13.46 11.82 4.16
C LEU A 99 14.73 12.17 3.36
N PRO A 100 14.61 12.91 2.24
CA PRO A 100 13.36 13.29 1.58
C PRO A 100 12.69 12.08 0.93
N PHE A 101 11.35 12.10 0.86
CA PHE A 101 10.59 11.03 0.21
C PHE A 101 11.02 10.87 -1.25
N ARG A 102 11.51 9.68 -1.57
CA ARG A 102 11.99 9.29 -2.89
C ARG A 102 11.44 7.93 -3.26
N GLN A 103 11.22 7.73 -4.55
CA GLN A 103 10.82 6.45 -5.11
C GLN A 103 12.00 5.88 -5.90
N LEU A 104 12.26 4.58 -5.74
CA LEU A 104 13.21 3.88 -6.58
C LEU A 104 12.64 3.77 -7.99
N MET A 105 13.32 4.39 -8.95
CA MET A 105 12.89 4.42 -10.35
C MET A 105 13.55 3.31 -11.18
N GLU A 106 14.83 3.04 -10.94
CA GLU A 106 15.64 2.08 -11.68
C GLU A 106 16.86 1.68 -10.83
N VAL A 107 17.33 0.45 -11.01
CA VAL A 107 18.64 -0.01 -10.51
C VAL A 107 19.51 -0.20 -11.74
N ARG A 108 20.61 0.56 -11.83
CA ARG A 108 21.51 0.55 -12.99
C ARG A 108 22.81 -0.16 -12.63
N GLU A 109 23.37 -0.88 -13.60
CA GLU A 109 24.73 -1.38 -13.50
C GLU A 109 25.72 -0.20 -13.58
N PRO A 110 26.83 -0.22 -12.81
CA PRO A 110 27.82 0.86 -12.81
C PRO A 110 28.34 1.23 -14.21
N GLU A 111 28.49 0.22 -15.07
CA GLU A 111 28.95 0.36 -16.46
C GLU A 111 27.97 1.18 -17.31
N ALA A 112 26.66 0.99 -17.11
CA ALA A 112 25.62 1.72 -17.83
C ALA A 112 25.57 3.21 -17.43
N GLU A 113 25.88 3.52 -16.18
CA GLU A 113 26.01 4.90 -15.70
C GLU A 113 27.27 5.58 -16.25
N ALA A 114 28.41 4.88 -16.26
CA ALA A 114 29.67 5.40 -16.81
C ALA A 114 29.58 5.70 -18.33
N LEU A 115 28.76 4.94 -19.06
CA LEU A 115 28.51 5.12 -20.49
C LEU A 115 27.41 6.15 -20.80
N GLY A 116 26.78 6.75 -19.79
CA GLY A 116 25.69 7.71 -19.97
C GLY A 116 24.47 7.11 -20.68
N ALA A 117 24.21 5.81 -20.49
CA ALA A 117 23.10 5.15 -21.14
C ALA A 117 21.77 5.81 -20.76
N ALA A 118 20.92 6.08 -21.76
CA ALA A 118 19.57 6.57 -21.51
C ALA A 118 18.80 5.55 -20.64
N GLY A 119 17.87 6.04 -19.81
CA GLY A 119 17.03 5.14 -19.02
C GLY A 119 16.16 4.24 -19.89
N ARG A 120 15.81 3.07 -19.35
CA ARG A 120 14.85 2.18 -20.01
C ARG A 120 13.46 2.84 -20.02
N ASP A 121 12.76 2.77 -21.14
CA ASP A 121 11.39 3.24 -21.24
C ASP A 121 10.47 2.35 -20.38
N ARG A 122 9.97 2.90 -19.28
CA ARG A 122 9.15 2.17 -18.31
C ARG A 122 7.70 2.04 -18.81
N PRO A 123 7.03 0.90 -18.56
CA PRO A 123 5.58 0.77 -18.75
C PRO A 123 4.80 1.88 -18.03
N ASP A 124 3.74 2.36 -18.66
CA ASP A 124 2.90 3.42 -18.09
C ASP A 124 2.01 2.88 -16.96
N ILE A 125 1.77 1.58 -16.98
CA ILE A 125 0.98 0.86 -15.98
C ILE A 125 1.92 0.30 -14.91
N PRO A 126 1.75 0.68 -13.63
CA PRO A 126 2.49 0.06 -12.55
C PRO A 126 2.16 -1.45 -12.44
N LEU A 127 3.18 -2.26 -12.16
CA LEU A 127 3.03 -3.72 -11.97
C LEU A 127 1.98 -4.10 -10.91
N SER A 128 1.78 -3.25 -9.90
CA SER A 128 0.80 -3.48 -8.82
C SER A 128 -0.65 -3.24 -9.23
N LEU A 129 -0.90 -2.72 -10.44
CA LEU A 129 -2.23 -2.38 -10.93
C LEU A 129 -2.60 -3.27 -12.12
N SER A 130 -3.77 -3.88 -12.05
CA SER A 130 -4.39 -4.50 -13.22
C SER A 130 -5.00 -3.42 -14.11
N ALA A 131 -4.76 -3.50 -15.42
CA ALA A 131 -5.31 -2.58 -16.39
C ALA A 131 -6.04 -3.34 -17.50
N LEU A 132 -7.21 -2.83 -17.90
CA LEU A 132 -7.94 -3.32 -19.06
C LEU A 132 -7.54 -2.48 -20.28
N LEU A 133 -6.83 -3.10 -21.23
CA LEU A 133 -6.34 -2.45 -22.43
C LEU A 133 -7.35 -2.65 -23.57
N THR A 134 -8.14 -1.61 -23.84
CA THR A 134 -9.29 -1.67 -24.78
C THR A 134 -9.02 -1.01 -26.13
N GLY A 135 -7.83 -0.44 -26.34
CA GLY A 135 -7.52 0.36 -27.53
C GLY A 135 -8.26 1.71 -27.60
N SER A 136 -8.88 2.14 -26.49
CA SER A 136 -9.48 3.47 -26.38
C SER A 136 -8.42 4.57 -26.31
N ARG A 137 -8.79 5.82 -26.61
CA ARG A 137 -7.88 6.98 -26.46
C ARG A 137 -7.52 7.28 -25.00
N GLN A 138 -8.28 6.75 -24.06
CA GLN A 138 -8.12 6.98 -22.62
C GLN A 138 -7.26 5.90 -21.95
N SER A 139 -6.93 4.81 -22.65
CA SER A 139 -6.07 3.73 -22.17
C SER A 139 -4.77 3.70 -22.97
N PRO A 140 -3.63 3.36 -22.35
CA PRO A 140 -2.42 3.07 -23.11
C PRO A 140 -2.65 1.99 -24.18
N SER A 141 -1.94 2.07 -25.30
CA SER A 141 -2.00 1.04 -26.34
C SER A 141 -1.37 -0.26 -25.83
N LEU A 142 -2.02 -1.40 -26.09
CA LEU A 142 -1.47 -2.72 -25.78
C LEU A 142 -0.08 -2.91 -26.37
N VAL A 143 0.11 -2.56 -27.64
CA VAL A 143 1.40 -2.68 -28.35
C VAL A 143 2.48 -1.85 -27.64
N SER A 144 2.17 -0.60 -27.31
CA SER A 144 3.13 0.29 -26.63
C SER A 144 3.50 -0.20 -25.23
N GLN A 145 2.54 -0.75 -24.48
CA GLN A 145 2.85 -1.32 -23.17
C GLN A 145 3.73 -2.57 -23.33
N ILE A 146 3.40 -3.46 -24.27
CA ILE A 146 4.22 -4.63 -24.57
C ILE A 146 5.65 -4.23 -24.96
N GLU A 147 5.84 -3.23 -25.81
CA GLU A 147 7.17 -2.73 -26.20
C GLU A 147 7.97 -2.23 -24.99
N LYS A 148 7.33 -1.46 -24.10
CA LYS A 148 7.95 -0.96 -22.87
C LYS A 148 8.27 -2.07 -21.87
N GLU A 149 7.36 -3.04 -21.71
CA GLU A 149 7.56 -4.21 -20.83
C GLU A 149 8.74 -5.03 -21.34
N LEU A 150 8.77 -5.37 -22.63
CA LEU A 150 9.88 -6.11 -23.24
C LEU A 150 11.20 -5.34 -23.19
N GLY A 151 11.17 -4.02 -23.43
CA GLY A 151 12.37 -3.18 -23.42
C GLY A 151 12.94 -2.90 -22.02
N SER A 152 12.11 -3.02 -20.97
CA SER A 152 12.54 -2.80 -19.58
C SER A 152 12.88 -4.09 -18.82
N CYS A 153 12.42 -5.26 -19.29
CA CYS A 153 12.69 -6.55 -18.66
C CYS A 153 13.99 -7.20 -19.13
N ASP A 154 14.59 -8.04 -18.28
CA ASP A 154 15.73 -8.87 -18.66
C ASP A 154 15.28 -10.23 -19.25
N ARG A 155 14.02 -10.61 -19.01
CA ARG A 155 13.39 -11.84 -19.50
C ARG A 155 11.88 -11.67 -19.61
N ALA A 156 11.29 -12.22 -20.68
CA ALA A 156 9.85 -12.36 -20.83
C ALA A 156 9.49 -13.80 -21.24
N ASP A 157 8.50 -14.38 -20.55
CA ASP A 157 7.90 -15.67 -20.92
C ASP A 157 6.43 -15.44 -21.28
N TRP A 158 6.02 -15.77 -22.50
CA TRP A 158 4.66 -15.54 -22.99
C TRP A 158 3.92 -16.86 -23.25
N LEU A 159 2.72 -16.96 -22.67
CA LEU A 159 1.79 -18.03 -22.98
C LEU A 159 0.64 -17.48 -23.83
N VAL A 160 0.76 -17.63 -25.14
CA VAL A 160 -0.25 -17.20 -26.11
C VAL A 160 -0.63 -18.36 -27.02
N SER A 161 -1.93 -18.49 -27.31
CA SER A 161 -2.43 -19.60 -28.14
C SER A 161 -2.18 -19.38 -29.64
N PHE A 162 -2.10 -18.13 -30.10
CA PHE A 162 -1.89 -17.76 -31.51
C PHE A 162 -1.05 -16.48 -31.57
N ILE A 163 -0.16 -16.39 -32.57
CA ILE A 163 0.74 -15.26 -32.85
C ILE A 163 0.41 -14.72 -34.24
#